data_AF-A0A920DCK7-F1
#
_entry.id   AF-A0A920DCK7-F1
#
_cell.length_a   1.000
_cell.length_b   1.000
_cell.length_c   1.000
_cell.angle_alpha   90.00
_cell.angle_beta   90.00
_cell.angle_gamma   90.00
#
_symmetry.space_group_name_H-M   'P 1'
#
loop_
_entity.id
_entity.type
_entity.pdbx_description
1 polymer ?
#
loop_
_entity_poly.entity_id
_entity_poly.type
_entity_poly.pdbx_seq_one_letter_code
_entity_poly.pdbx_strand_id
1 'polypeptide(L)' 'MFGKLKYLVWLLGVIIWNYGFPGALPIYDVGVAIILKHIFDIGRLLS' A
#
# COMPACT_ATOMS: atom_id res chain seq x y z
N MET A 1 -16.05 10.31 3.77
CA MET A 1 -16.20 8.85 3.52
C MET A 1 -15.01 8.22 2.78
N PHE A 2 -14.27 8.95 1.94
CA PHE A 2 -13.13 8.42 1.17
C PHE A 2 -11.90 7.98 1.98
N GLY A 3 -11.61 8.55 3.14
CA GLY A 3 -10.40 8.21 3.93
C GLY A 3 -10.42 6.79 4.54
N LYS A 4 -11.59 6.33 5.01
CA LYS A 4 -11.72 5.01 5.64
C LYS A 4 -11.54 3.87 4.63
N LEU A 5 -12.08 4.01 3.42
CA LEU A 5 -11.92 3.02 2.36
C LEU A 5 -10.47 2.96 1.86
N LYS A 6 -9.82 4.12 1.68
CA LYS A 6 -8.38 4.19 1.33
C LYS A 6 -7.51 3.47 2.35
N TYR A 7 -7.77 3.68 3.64
CA TYR A 7 -7.07 2.99 4.71
C TYR A 7 -7.27 1.47 4.66
N LEU A 8 -8.50 1.00 4.43
CA LEU A 8 -8.78 -0.44 4.32
C LEU A 8 -8.07 -1.09 3.13
N VAL A 9 -8.08 -0.45 1.97
CA VAL A 9 -7.38 -0.96 0.78
C VAL A 9 -5.87 -0.94 0.98
N TRP A 10 -5.33 0.09 1.65
CA TRP A 10 -3.91 0.12 2.04
C TRP A 10 -3.56 -1.02 3.00
N LEU A 11 -4.37 -1.22 4.03
CA LEU A 11 -4.17 -2.27 5.04
C LEU A 11 -4.20 -3.67 4.39
N LEU A 12 -5.15 -3.91 3.48
CA LEU A 12 -5.19 -5.15 2.71
C LEU A 12 -3.94 -5.35 1.86
N GLY A 13 -3.44 -4.29 1.20
CA GLY A 13 -2.19 -4.35 0.44
C GLY A 13 -0.98 -4.71 1.31
N VAL A 14 -0.90 -4.13 2.51
CA VAL A 14 0.16 -4.45 3.49
C VAL A 14 0.09 -5.91 3.94
N ILE A 15 -1.12 -6.42 4.23
CA ILE A 15 -1.33 -7.82 4.62
C ILE A 15 -0.93 -8.76 3.47
N ILE A 16 -1.41 -8.50 2.25
CA ILE A 16 -1.08 -9.32 1.08
C ILE A 16 0.43 -9.38 0.85
N TRP A 17 1.13 -8.25 0.99
CA TRP A 17 2.58 -8.20 0.82
C TRP A 17 3.34 -9.02 1.87
N ASN A 18 3.07 -8.76 3.17
CA ASN A 18 3.80 -9.40 4.27
C ASN A 18 3.55 -10.91 4.34
N TYR A 19 2.33 -11.36 4.06
CA TYR A 19 2.00 -12.79 4.10
C TYR A 19 2.25 -13.52 2.77
N GLY A 20 2.24 -12.80 1.64
CA GLY A 20 2.58 -13.36 0.33
C GLY A 20 4.08 -13.54 0.12
N PHE A 21 4.90 -12.69 0.73
CA PHE A 21 6.37 -12.71 0.60
C PHE A 21 7.07 -12.57 1.96
N PRO A 22 6.92 -13.54 2.89
CA PRO A 22 7.39 -13.42 4.28
C PRO A 22 8.91 -13.37 4.47
N GLY A 23 9.69 -13.63 3.41
CA GLY A 23 11.16 -13.58 3.41
C GLY A 23 11.72 -12.50 2.48
N ALA A 24 10.90 -11.52 2.06
CA ALA A 24 11.37 -10.42 1.24
C ALA A 24 12.50 -9.67 1.95
N LEU A 25 13.53 -9.29 1.20
CA LEU A 25 14.58 -8.39 1.71
C LEU A 25 13.96 -7.03 2.09
N PRO A 26 14.46 -6.36 3.14
CA PRO A 26 13.93 -5.06 3.59
C PRO A 26 13.83 -3.99 2.50
N ILE A 27 14.68 -4.05 1.48
CA ILE A 27 14.64 -3.13 0.34
C ILE A 27 13.33 -3.24 -0.47
N TYR A 28 12.75 -4.44 -0.57
CA TYR A 28 11.51 -4.65 -1.29
C TYR A 28 10.31 -4.09 -0.51
N ASP A 29 10.34 -4.14 0.82
CA ASP A 29 9.33 -3.52 1.68
C ASP A 29 9.29 -1.99 1.47
N VAL A 30 10.46 -1.35 1.35
CA VAL A 30 10.57 0.08 1.01
C VAL A 30 9.97 0.37 -0.36
N GLY A 31 10.28 -0.47 -1.36
CA GLY A 31 9.71 -0.33 -2.71
C GLY A 31 8.19 -0.44 -2.74
N VAL A 32 7.63 -1.42 -2.02
CA VAL A 32 6.18 -1.62 -1.95
C VAL A 32 5.50 -0.51 -1.17
N ALA A 33 6.12 0.01 -0.11
CA ALA A 33 5.61 1.20 0.58
C ALA A 33 5.52 2.41 -0.36
N ILE A 34 6.51 2.62 -1.23
CA ILE A 34 6.51 3.70 -2.23
C ILE A 34 5.40 3.48 -3.28
N ILE A 35 5.22 2.25 -3.76
CA ILE A 35 4.17 1.91 -4.74
C ILE A 35 2.79 2.13 -4.12
N LEU A 36 2.53 1.58 -2.93
CA LEU A 36 1.28 1.77 -2.20
C LEU A 36 1.01 3.26 -1.99
N LYS A 37 2.00 4.03 -1.53
CA LYS A 37 1.89 5.49 -1.37
C LYS A 37 1.39 6.15 -2.67
N HIS A 38 1.98 5.85 -3.82
CA HIS A 38 1.56 6.46 -5.09
C HIS A 38 0.15 6.01 -5.50
N ILE A 39 -0.21 4.75 -5.30
CA ILE A 39 -1.57 4.24 -5.58
C ILE A 39 -2.63 4.99 -4.76
N PHE A 40 -2.34 5.30 -3.48
CA PHE A 40 -3.29 6.00 -2.61
C PHE A 40 -3.24 7.54 -2.73
N ASP A 41 -2.13 8.11 -3.17
CA ASP A 41 -2.01 9.54 -3.50
C ASP A 41 -2.61 9.88 -4.88
N ILE A 42 -2.65 8.94 -5.84
CA ILE A 42 -3.17 9.18 -7.19
C ILE A 42 -4.63 9.68 -7.15
N GLY A 43 -5.43 9.14 -6.23
CA GLY A 43 -6.82 9.54 -6.02
C GLY A 43 -6.99 10.92 -5.36
N ARG A 44 -5.91 11.58 -4.94
CA ARG A 44 -5.89 12.97 -4.48
C ARG A 44 -5.59 13.95 -5.62
N LEU A 45 -4.99 13.47 -6.72
CA LEU A 45 -4.74 14.28 -7.91
C LEU A 45 -5.96 14.35 -8.85
N LEU A 46 -6.89 13.41 -8.70
CA LEU A 46 -8.12 13.32 -9.51
C LEU A 46 -9.39 13.83 -8.78
N SER A 47 -9.28 14.28 -7.52
CA SER A 47 -10.37 14.88 -6.73
C SER A 47 -10.10 16.34 -6.45
#